data_AF-A0A2I5T9T9-F1
#
_entry.id   AF-A0A2I5T9T9-F1
#
_cell.length_a   1.000
_cell.length_b   1.000
_cell.length_c   1.000
_cell.angle_alpha   90.00
_cell.angle_beta   90.00
_cell.angle_gamma   90.00
#
_symmetry.space_group_name_H-M   'P 1'
#
loop_
_entity.id
_entity.type
_entity.pdbx_description
1 polymer ?
#
loop_
_entity_poly.entity_id
_entity_poly.type
_entity_poly.pdbx_seq_one_letter_code
_entity_poly.pdbx_strand_id
1 'polypeptide(L)'
;MAIQNDEVVYTRVLLEKIKEHKEMSGIPDDKRDLQVMPLSEYKTMVNREAFFFVDHNGFLRSQFSGEILAANREQLDAMIYHLQILRDKMDD
;
A
#
# COMPACT_ATOMS: atom_id res chain seq x y z
N MET A 1 13.91 -28.94 8.05
CA MET A 1 14.18 -27.92 9.09
C MET A 1 14.79 -26.63 8.53
N ALA A 2 15.64 -26.66 7.49
CA ALA A 2 16.20 -25.42 6.89
C ALA A 2 15.14 -24.50 6.26
N ILE A 3 14.20 -25.06 5.49
CA ILE A 3 13.14 -24.31 4.78
C ILE A 3 12.26 -23.47 5.73
N GLN A 4 11.93 -24.02 6.90
CA GLN A 4 11.11 -23.34 7.90
C GLN A 4 11.85 -22.18 8.59
N ASN A 5 13.19 -22.24 8.63
CA ASN A 5 14.01 -21.16 9.15
C ASN A 5 14.13 -20.00 8.15
N ASP A 6 14.27 -20.32 6.86
CA ASP A 6 14.38 -19.31 5.79
C ASP A 6 13.08 -18.51 5.61
N GLU A 7 11.93 -19.19 5.68
CA GLU A 7 10.61 -18.53 5.62
C GLU A 7 10.39 -17.59 6.81
N VAL A 8 10.81 -18.00 8.02
CA VAL A 8 10.72 -17.16 9.23
C VAL A 8 11.63 -15.93 9.12
N VAL A 9 12.85 -16.10 8.61
CA VAL A 9 13.78 -14.99 8.39
C VAL A 9 13.25 -14.02 7.34
N TYR A 10 12.78 -14.53 6.20
CA TYR A 10 12.18 -13.72 5.13
C TYR A 10 11.00 -12.90 5.65
N THR A 11 10.07 -13.55 6.35
CA THR A 11 8.87 -12.91 6.90
C THR A 11 9.25 -11.80 7.87
N ARG A 12 10.24 -12.01 8.74
CA ARG A 12 10.71 -10.97 9.66
C ARG A 12 11.25 -9.75 8.93
N VAL A 13 12.14 -9.96 7.95
CA VAL A 13 12.74 -8.88 7.16
C VAL A 13 11.67 -8.12 6.37
N LEU A 14 10.68 -8.81 5.81
CA LEU A 14 9.56 -8.17 5.11
C LEU A 14 8.76 -7.27 6.05
N LEU A 15 8.43 -7.75 7.25
CA LEU A 15 7.69 -6.98 8.24
C LEU A 15 8.47 -5.74 8.71
N GLU A 16 9.79 -5.86 8.90
CA GLU A 16 10.67 -4.73 9.24
C GLU A 16 10.66 -3.68 8.13
N LYS A 17 10.79 -4.08 6.86
CA LYS A 17 10.72 -3.16 5.71
C LYS A 17 9.38 -2.45 5.60
N ILE A 18 8.28 -3.16 5.87
CA ILE A 18 6.93 -2.55 5.88
C ILE A 18 6.87 -1.48 6.99
N LYS A 19 7.40 -1.79 8.18
CA LYS A 19 7.44 -0.84 9.31
C LYS A 19 8.27 0.40 8.96
N GLU A 20 9.48 0.21 8.44
CA GLU A 20 10.36 1.30 8.01
C GLU A 20 9.69 2.20 6.96
N HIS A 21 9.04 1.59 5.95
CA HIS A 21 8.32 2.34 4.92
C HIS A 21 7.17 3.16 5.49
N LYS A 22 6.39 2.58 6.43
CA LYS A 22 5.32 3.30 7.11
C LYS A 22 5.85 4.51 7.88
N GLU A 23 6.93 4.32 8.64
CA GLU A 23 7.57 5.41 9.40
C GLU A 23 8.07 6.52 8.47
N MET A 24 8.77 6.18 7.38
CA MET A 24 9.27 7.15 6.40
C MET A 24 8.15 7.89 5.64
N SER A 25 7.04 7.21 5.39
CA SER A 25 5.91 7.75 4.63
C SER A 25 4.87 8.47 5.51
N GLY A 26 5.00 8.38 6.83
CA GLY A 26 4.02 8.92 7.79
C GLY A 26 2.72 8.10 7.88
N ILE A 27 2.75 6.82 7.50
CA ILE A 27 1.59 5.92 7.63
C ILE A 27 1.47 5.51 9.10
N PRO A 28 0.35 5.82 9.78
CA PRO A 28 0.15 5.42 11.17
C PRO A 28 -0.03 3.91 11.29
N ASP A 29 0.44 3.35 12.40
CA ASP A 29 0.22 1.94 12.74
C ASP A 29 -1.15 1.69 13.39
N ASP A 30 -1.73 2.70 14.06
CA ASP A 30 -3.06 2.60 14.69
C ASP A 30 -4.18 3.09 13.77
N LYS A 31 -5.32 2.40 13.80
CA LYS A 31 -6.49 2.75 12.99
C LYS A 31 -7.09 4.10 13.40
N ARG A 32 -7.05 4.45 14.69
CA ARG A 32 -7.57 5.72 15.21
C ARG A 32 -6.75 6.88 14.69
N ASP A 33 -5.43 6.74 14.63
CA ASP A 33 -4.53 7.76 14.10
C ASP A 33 -4.82 8.02 12.62
N LEU A 34 -5.12 6.98 11.84
CA LEU A 34 -5.57 7.15 10.46
C LEU A 34 -6.95 7.83 10.36
N GLN A 35 -7.89 7.52 11.25
CA GLN A 35 -9.23 8.12 11.27
C GLN A 35 -9.22 9.61 11.61
N VAL A 36 -8.34 10.03 12.52
CA VAL A 36 -8.25 11.44 12.94
C VAL A 36 -7.23 12.24 12.11
N MET A 37 -6.55 11.60 11.16
CA MET A 37 -5.55 12.23 10.30
C MET A 37 -6.19 13.34 9.44
N PRO A 38 -5.59 14.54 9.37
CA PRO A 38 -6.02 15.57 8.44
C PRO A 38 -5.97 15.09 6.98
N LEU A 39 -7.01 15.36 6.20
CA LEU A 39 -7.07 14.98 4.79
C LEU A 39 -5.88 15.52 3.97
N SER A 40 -5.31 16.67 4.34
CA SER A 40 -4.10 17.21 3.71
C SER A 40 -2.87 16.34 3.90
N GLU A 41 -2.72 15.73 5.07
CA GLU A 41 -1.64 14.79 5.37
C GLU A 41 -1.84 13.49 4.60
N TYR A 42 -3.07 12.95 4.63
CA TYR A 42 -3.42 11.75 3.84
C TYR A 42 -3.15 11.94 2.34
N LYS A 43 -3.54 13.08 1.77
CA LYS A 43 -3.24 13.43 0.37
C LYS A 43 -1.74 13.51 0.10
N THR A 44 -0.96 14.04 1.05
CA THR A 44 0.50 14.10 0.94
C THR A 44 1.10 12.70 0.86
N MET A 45 0.59 11.74 1.64
CA MET A 45 1.03 10.34 1.59
C MET A 45 0.70 9.69 0.24
N VAL A 46 -0.53 9.86 -0.24
CA VAL A 46 -0.95 9.34 -1.56
C VAL A 46 -0.06 9.89 -2.67
N ASN A 47 0.20 11.20 -2.67
CA ASN A 47 1.04 11.85 -3.68
C ASN A 47 2.52 11.45 -3.62
N ARG A 48 2.98 10.99 -2.46
CA ARG A 48 4.33 10.43 -2.27
C ARG A 48 4.39 8.93 -2.56
N GLU A 49 3.37 8.39 -3.20
CA GLU A 49 3.31 6.97 -3.59
C GLU A 49 3.44 6.02 -2.38
N ALA A 50 2.95 6.46 -1.20
CA ALA A 50 3.08 5.69 0.04
C ALA A 50 2.36 4.33 0.00
N PHE A 51 1.36 4.18 -0.87
CA PHE A 51 0.58 2.95 -0.99
C PHE A 51 0.89 2.19 -2.28
N PHE A 52 0.95 2.91 -3.41
CA PHE A 52 1.16 2.34 -4.74
C PHE A 52 2.07 3.24 -5.57
N PHE A 53 2.87 2.65 -6.45
CA PHE A 53 3.75 3.35 -7.40
C PHE A 53 3.75 2.64 -8.75
N VAL A 54 4.15 3.34 -9.81
CA VAL A 54 4.38 2.74 -11.13
C VAL A 54 5.85 2.38 -11.28
N ASP A 55 6.15 1.11 -11.53
CA ASP A 55 7.53 0.65 -11.69
C ASP A 55 8.14 1.05 -13.04
N HIS A 56 9.42 0.74 -13.23
CA HIS A 56 10.14 1.02 -14.47
C HIS A 56 9.57 0.30 -15.71
N ASN A 57 8.74 -0.73 -15.53
CA ASN A 57 8.05 -1.44 -16.61
C ASN A 57 6.66 -0.86 -16.90
N GLY A 58 6.23 0.18 -16.16
CA GLY A 58 4.91 0.77 -16.30
C GLY A 58 3.81 0.02 -15.55
N PHE A 59 4.16 -0.88 -14.63
CA PHE A 59 3.19 -1.64 -13.84
C PHE A 59 2.88 -0.94 -12.52
N LEU A 60 1.60 -0.88 -12.15
CA LEU A 60 1.19 -0.43 -10.84
C LEU A 60 1.50 -1.50 -9.81
N ARG A 61 2.25 -1.14 -8.76
CA ARG A 61 2.65 -2.04 -7.68
C ARG A 61 2.26 -1.53 -6.31
N SER A 62 2.03 -2.46 -5.40
CA SER A 62 1.89 -2.17 -3.96
C SER A 62 3.26 -1.87 -3.34
N GLN A 63 3.35 -0.82 -2.51
CA GLN A 63 4.57 -0.57 -1.73
C GLN A 63 4.82 -1.62 -0.64
N PHE A 64 3.76 -2.17 -0.04
CA PHE A 64 3.93 -3.10 1.07
C PHE A 64 4.36 -4.51 0.64
N SER A 65 3.74 -5.05 -0.43
CA SER A 65 4.02 -6.41 -0.91
C SER A 65 4.92 -6.47 -2.14
N GLY A 66 5.06 -5.39 -2.90
CA GLY A 66 5.73 -5.40 -4.21
C GLY A 66 4.92 -6.05 -5.34
N GLU A 67 3.73 -6.57 -5.06
CA GLU A 67 2.86 -7.23 -6.04
C GLU A 67 2.37 -6.28 -7.13
N ILE A 68 2.21 -6.81 -8.35
CA ILE A 68 1.61 -6.09 -9.47
C ILE A 68 0.11 -6.09 -9.31
N LEU A 69 -0.49 -4.90 -9.28
CA LEU A 69 -1.94 -4.71 -9.19
C LEU A 69 -2.57 -4.45 -10.57
N ALA A 70 -1.84 -3.80 -11.47
CA ALA A 70 -2.24 -3.58 -12.85
C ALA A 70 -1.01 -3.47 -13.76
N ALA A 71 -1.06 -4.13 -14.91
CA ALA A 71 0.00 -4.11 -15.92
C ALA A 71 -0.27 -3.14 -17.08
N ASN A 72 -1.49 -2.59 -17.16
CA ASN A 72 -1.89 -1.63 -18.18
C ASN A 72 -3.02 -0.72 -17.67
N ARG A 73 -3.40 0.27 -18.49
CA ARG A 73 -4.42 1.27 -18.15
C ARG A 73 -5.81 0.67 -17.99
N GLU A 74 -6.22 -0.26 -18.85
CA GLU A 74 -7.55 -0.88 -18.79
C GLU A 74 -7.78 -1.62 -17.46
N GLN A 75 -6.75 -2.32 -16.97
CA GLN A 75 -6.79 -2.97 -15.66
C GLN A 75 -6.87 -1.96 -14.52
N LEU A 76 -6.14 -0.84 -14.61
CA LEU A 76 -6.22 0.24 -13.63
C LEU A 76 -7.60 0.91 -13.63
N ASP A 77 -8.17 1.16 -14.80
CA ASP A 77 -9.50 1.76 -14.92
C ASP A 77 -10.58 0.88 -14.29
N ALA A 78 -10.50 -0.44 -14.50
CA ALA A 78 -11.38 -1.41 -13.83
C ALA A 78 -11.22 -1.38 -12.31
N MET A 79 -9.98 -1.25 -11.80
CA MET A 79 -9.72 -1.13 -10.38
C MET A 79 -10.26 0.18 -9.80
N ILE A 80 -10.08 1.31 -10.49
CA ILE A 80 -10.63 2.61 -10.10
C ILE A 80 -12.16 2.55 -10.01
N TYR A 81 -12.81 1.95 -11.01
CA TYR A 81 -14.26 1.76 -11.00
C TYR A 81 -14.71 0.95 -9.77
N HIS A 82 -13.99 -0.12 -9.42
CA HIS A 82 -14.29 -0.88 -8.21
C HIS A 82 -14.10 -0.06 -6.92
N LEU A 83 -13.04 0.73 -6.84
CA LEU A 83 -12.80 1.62 -5.68
C LEU A 83 -13.90 2.68 -5.51
N GLN A 84 -14.45 3.19 -6.61
CA GLN A 84 -15.61 4.10 -6.57
C GLN A 84 -16.86 3.42 -5.97
N ILE A 85 -17.11 2.15 -6.32
CA ILE A 85 -18.21 1.38 -5.72
C ILE A 85 -17.96 1.13 -4.23
N LEU A 86 -16.72 0.85 -3.83
CA LEU A 86 -16.37 0.66 -2.41
C LEU A 86 -16.55 1.95 -1.60
N ARG A 87 -16.16 3.10 -2.17
CA ARG A 87 -16.38 4.42 -1.57
C ARG A 87 -17.85 4.63 -1.21
N ASP A 88 -18.77 4.26 -2.09
CA ASP A 88 -20.22 4.45 -1.85
C ASP A 88 -20.78 3.56 -0.73
N LYS A 89 -19.99 2.63 -0.19
CA LYS A 89 -20.33 1.78 0.97
C LYS A 89 -19.67 2.22 2.28
N MET A 90 -18.78 3.22 2.23
CA MET A 90 -18.09 3.73 3.41
C MET A 90 -18.97 4.79 4.08
N ASP A 91 -18.97 4.81 5.41
CA ASP A 91 -19.58 5.89 6.19
C ASP A 91 -18.72 7.16 6.06
N ASP A 92 -19.36 8.34 6.09
CA ASP A 92 -18.70 9.66 6.06
C ASP A 92 -17.86 9.94 7.31
#